data_AF-A0A7S2SGV5-F1
#
_entry.id   AF-A0A7S2SGV5-F1
#
_cell.length_a   1.000
_cell.length_b   1.000
_cell.length_c   1.000
_cell.angle_alpha   90.00
_cell.angle_beta   90.00
_cell.angle_gamma   90.00
#
_symmetry.space_group_name_H-M   'P 1'
#
loop_
_entity.id
_entity.type
_entity.pdbx_description
1 polymer ?
#
loop_
_entity_poly.entity_id
_entity_poly.type
_entity_poly.pdbx_seq_one_letter_code
_entity_poly.pdbx_strand_id
1 'polypeptide(L)'
;GKLEGWEVTLVIASDANELFIDAILEASGLAGVFDAVLTNPVAVSQDGRVSVRPFFSPEAPHTCASCPPNLCKSAALFGAFPWLRPGFRGEAARVLYVGDGSNDFCPSTTVLEDGDIVFPRRGFSLEKRLAEVVVPAVCATVVPWTTWEELASALLLGSTEAALRGSQGG
;
A
#
# COMPACT_ATOMS: atom_id res chain seq x y z
N GLY A 1 5.72 1.30 14.42
CA GLY A 1 5.02 0.72 15.61
C GLY A 1 5.51 -0.69 15.91
N LYS A 2 4.98 -1.36 16.96
CA LYS A 2 5.22 -2.80 17.20
C LYS A 2 3.95 -3.62 17.01
N LEU A 3 4.00 -4.67 16.20
CA LEU A 3 2.93 -5.67 16.06
C LEU A 3 3.49 -7.03 16.42
N GLU A 4 3.06 -7.62 17.54
CA GLU A 4 3.49 -8.96 17.97
C GLU A 4 5.02 -9.18 18.01
N GLY A 5 5.78 -8.14 18.37
CA GLY A 5 7.25 -8.19 18.44
C GLY A 5 7.98 -7.79 17.16
N TRP A 6 7.26 -7.55 16.06
CA TRP A 6 7.81 -6.98 14.83
C TRP A 6 7.90 -5.46 14.90
N GLU A 7 8.97 -4.91 14.34
CA GLU A 7 8.98 -3.52 13.93
C GLU A 7 8.16 -3.38 12.65
N VAL A 8 7.15 -2.50 12.69
CA VAL A 8 6.25 -2.28 11.56
C VAL A 8 6.33 -0.84 11.12
N THR A 9 6.49 -0.64 9.82
CA THR A 9 6.30 0.63 9.12
C THR A 9 4.88 0.67 8.55
N LEU A 10 4.10 1.68 8.93
CA LEU A 10 2.73 1.90 8.45
C LEU A 10 2.73 3.00 7.39
N VAL A 11 2.24 2.67 6.19
CA VAL A 11 2.24 3.57 5.04
C VAL A 11 0.83 3.67 4.45
N ILE A 12 0.39 4.89 4.16
CA ILE A 12 -0.78 5.14 3.31
C ILE A 12 -0.27 5.49 1.91
N ALA A 13 -0.72 4.76 0.88
CA ALA A 13 -0.59 5.18 -0.51
C ALA A 13 -1.99 5.35 -1.09
N SER A 14 -2.41 6.60 -1.35
CA SER A 14 -3.79 6.93 -1.68
C SER A 14 -3.88 7.92 -2.83
N ASP A 15 -4.85 7.70 -3.71
CA ASP A 15 -5.17 8.60 -4.83
C ASP A 15 -6.13 9.73 -4.42
N ALA A 16 -6.35 9.89 -3.11
CA ALA A 16 -7.03 11.04 -2.54
C ALA A 16 -6.10 12.27 -2.56
N ASN A 17 -6.34 13.24 -1.66
CA ASN A 17 -5.47 14.38 -1.47
C ASN A 17 -5.08 14.53 0.01
N GLU A 18 -3.97 15.20 0.26
CA GLU A 18 -3.39 15.44 1.59
C GLU A 18 -4.42 16.00 2.58
N LEU A 19 -5.11 17.09 2.22
CA LEU A 19 -6.13 17.72 3.08
C LEU A 19 -7.22 16.74 3.54
N PHE A 20 -7.69 15.87 2.65
CA PHE A 20 -8.73 14.89 2.98
C PHE A 20 -8.21 13.77 3.89
N ILE A 21 -7.01 13.26 3.61
CA ILE A 21 -6.39 12.22 4.43
C ILE A 21 -6.09 12.75 5.83
N ASP A 22 -5.50 13.93 5.94
CA ASP A 22 -5.17 14.55 7.22
C ASP A 22 -6.42 14.77 8.08
N ALA A 23 -7.49 15.30 7.48
CA ALA A 23 -8.75 15.51 8.19
C ALA A 23 -9.35 14.19 8.75
N ILE A 24 -9.27 13.08 7.99
CA ILE A 24 -9.74 11.77 8.46
C ILE A 24 -8.85 11.24 9.59
N LEU A 25 -7.53 11.36 9.46
CA LEU A 25 -6.59 10.89 10.47
C LEU A 25 -6.76 11.67 11.78
N GLU A 26 -6.90 12.99 11.71
CA GLU A 26 -7.20 13.84 12.88
C GLU A 26 -8.52 13.45 13.54
N ALA A 27 -9.61 13.38 12.77
CA ALA A 27 -10.93 13.04 13.29
C ALA A 27 -10.99 11.63 13.91
N SER A 28 -10.14 10.72 13.44
CA SER A 28 -10.06 9.34 13.93
C SER A 28 -9.06 9.17 15.08
N GLY A 29 -8.34 10.22 15.50
CA GLY A 29 -7.29 10.13 16.51
C GLY A 29 -6.06 9.33 16.05
N LEU A 30 -5.84 9.24 14.74
CA LEU A 30 -4.73 8.50 14.10
C LEU A 30 -3.64 9.42 13.53
N ALA A 31 -3.71 10.72 13.83
CA ALA A 31 -2.65 11.67 13.48
C ALA A 31 -1.30 11.21 14.08
N GLY A 32 -0.26 11.16 13.25
CA GLY A 32 1.08 10.72 13.66
C GLY A 32 1.27 9.20 13.81
N VAL A 33 0.27 8.38 13.47
CA VAL A 33 0.38 6.90 13.53
C VAL A 33 1.15 6.33 12.34
N PHE A 34 1.00 6.95 11.16
CA PHE A 34 1.61 6.48 9.92
C PHE A 34 3.00 7.07 9.72
N ASP A 35 3.96 6.24 9.31
CA ASP A 35 5.34 6.63 9.02
C ASP A 35 5.46 7.40 7.70
N ALA A 36 4.52 7.17 6.76
CA ALA A 36 4.44 7.91 5.51
C ALA A 36 3.01 7.97 4.95
N VAL A 37 2.68 9.09 4.31
CA VAL A 37 1.46 9.28 3.51
C VAL A 37 1.87 9.73 2.10
N LEU A 38 1.62 8.88 1.11
CA LEU A 38 1.92 9.08 -0.30
C LEU A 38 0.60 9.39 -1.02
N THR A 39 0.30 10.68 -1.20
CA THR A 39 -0.98 11.17 -1.72
C THR A 39 -0.81 12.46 -2.52
N ASN A 40 -1.81 12.86 -3.29
CA ASN A 40 -1.75 14.10 -4.08
C ASN A 40 -1.62 15.33 -3.13
N PRO A 41 -0.53 16.12 -3.21
CA PRO A 41 -0.28 17.21 -2.27
C PRO A 41 -1.26 18.37 -2.46
N VAL A 42 -1.46 19.13 -1.39
CA VAL A 42 -2.35 20.28 -1.37
C VAL A 42 -1.59 21.57 -1.07
N ALA A 43 -1.90 22.62 -1.83
CA ALA A 43 -1.48 23.98 -1.51
C ALA A 43 -2.72 24.83 -1.21
N VAL A 44 -2.70 25.53 -0.07
CA VAL A 44 -3.73 26.50 0.30
C VAL A 44 -3.18 27.91 0.10
N SER A 45 -3.84 28.71 -0.74
CA SER A 45 -3.45 30.10 -0.98
C SER A 45 -3.89 31.01 0.17
N GLN A 46 -3.33 32.22 0.21
CA GLN A 46 -3.68 33.22 1.23
C GLN A 46 -5.16 33.63 1.22
N ASP A 47 -5.83 33.55 0.06
CA ASP A 47 -7.28 33.80 -0.08
C ASP A 47 -8.15 32.55 0.20
N GLY A 48 -7.55 31.47 0.72
CA GLY A 48 -8.26 30.26 1.16
C GLY A 48 -8.62 29.29 0.03
N ARG A 49 -8.07 29.44 -1.18
CA ARG A 49 -8.29 28.47 -2.26
C ARG A 49 -7.40 27.26 -2.07
N VAL A 50 -8.01 26.09 -2.28
CA VAL A 50 -7.33 24.79 -2.23
C VAL A 50 -6.94 24.39 -3.65
N SER A 51 -5.65 24.13 -3.86
CA SER A 51 -5.11 23.58 -5.10
C SER A 51 -4.53 22.19 -4.82
N VAL A 52 -5.15 21.17 -5.42
CA VAL A 52 -4.61 19.80 -5.42
C VAL A 52 -3.67 19.67 -6.62
N ARG A 53 -2.49 19.09 -6.40
CA ARG A 53 -1.53 18.80 -7.48
C ARG A 53 -1.32 17.30 -7.62
N PRO A 54 -1.00 16.80 -8.82
CA PRO A 54 -0.55 15.42 -9.00
C PRO A 54 0.64 15.08 -8.09
N PHE A 55 0.68 13.86 -7.54
CA PHE A 55 1.88 13.35 -6.87
C PHE A 55 3.07 13.31 -7.84
N PHE A 56 2.85 12.83 -9.06
CA PHE A 56 3.81 12.94 -10.16
C PHE A 56 3.45 14.11 -11.06
N SER A 57 4.30 15.13 -11.10
CA SER A 57 4.10 16.32 -11.94
C SER A 57 4.18 15.99 -13.43
N PRO A 58 3.49 16.73 -14.32
CA PRO A 58 3.63 16.57 -15.77
C PRO A 58 5.08 16.71 -16.30
N GLU A 59 5.93 17.47 -15.61
CA GLU A 59 7.34 17.66 -15.94
C GLU A 59 8.23 16.47 -15.52
N ALA A 60 7.75 15.66 -14.57
CA ALA A 60 8.40 14.46 -14.06
C ALA A 60 7.37 13.33 -13.88
N PRO A 61 6.74 12.86 -14.97
CA PRO A 61 5.68 11.87 -14.89
C PRO A 61 6.25 10.49 -14.54
N HIS A 62 5.45 9.64 -13.92
CA HIS A 62 5.78 8.23 -13.84
C HIS A 62 5.61 7.54 -15.20
N THR A 63 6.30 6.42 -15.41
CA THR A 63 6.26 5.68 -16.68
C THR A 63 5.28 4.50 -16.70
N CYS A 64 4.55 4.27 -15.61
CA CYS A 64 3.54 3.21 -15.54
C CYS A 64 2.36 3.47 -16.50
N ALA A 65 2.11 2.54 -17.43
CA ALA A 65 1.05 2.64 -18.42
C ALA A 65 -0.35 2.28 -17.90
N SER A 66 -0.45 1.63 -16.73
CA SER A 66 -1.72 1.11 -16.18
C SER A 66 -2.27 1.92 -15.01
N CYS A 67 -1.54 2.96 -14.58
CA CYS A 67 -1.93 3.87 -13.51
C CYS A 67 -2.39 5.22 -14.06
N PRO A 68 -3.27 5.93 -13.35
CA PRO A 68 -3.66 7.28 -13.74
C PRO A 68 -2.43 8.22 -13.68
N PRO A 69 -2.35 9.25 -14.55
CA PRO A 69 -1.14 10.06 -14.69
C PRO A 69 -0.67 10.76 -13.42
N ASN A 70 -1.58 10.99 -12.47
CA ASN A 70 -1.28 11.74 -11.27
C ASN A 70 -0.58 10.92 -10.20
N LEU A 71 -0.87 9.62 -10.10
CA LEU A 71 -0.32 8.74 -9.07
C LEU A 71 -0.24 7.27 -9.52
N CYS A 72 0.98 6.76 -9.60
CA CYS A 72 1.27 5.33 -9.56
C CYS A 72 1.74 4.94 -8.16
N LYS A 73 0.92 4.18 -7.42
CA LYS A 73 1.23 3.76 -6.04
C LYS A 73 2.55 3.00 -5.93
N SER A 74 2.86 2.10 -6.89
CA SER A 74 4.16 1.41 -6.92
C SER A 74 5.34 2.36 -7.11
N ALA A 75 5.23 3.31 -8.04
CA ALA A 75 6.31 4.27 -8.28
C ALA A 75 6.53 5.17 -7.06
N ALA A 76 5.44 5.59 -6.39
CA ALA A 76 5.53 6.36 -5.14
C ALA A 76 6.21 5.54 -4.03
N LEU A 77 5.80 4.28 -3.85
CA LEU A 77 6.40 3.35 -2.88
C LEU A 77 7.89 3.11 -3.16
N PHE A 78 8.30 2.90 -4.41
CA PHE A 78 9.73 2.75 -4.77
C PHE A 78 10.56 4.02 -4.59
N GLY A 79 9.93 5.19 -4.68
CA GLY A 79 10.58 6.47 -4.42
C GLY A 79 10.83 6.69 -2.94
N ALA A 80 9.82 6.42 -2.11
CA ALA A 80 9.91 6.58 -0.66
C ALA A 80 10.72 5.45 0.01
N PHE A 81 10.61 4.23 -0.51
CA PHE A 81 11.21 3.02 0.05
C PHE A 81 11.93 2.22 -1.06
N PRO A 82 13.15 2.60 -1.46
CA PRO A 82 13.87 1.95 -2.56
C PRO A 82 14.10 0.44 -2.38
N TRP A 83 14.14 -0.04 -1.13
CA TRP A 83 14.27 -1.47 -0.80
C TRP A 83 13.00 -2.28 -1.12
N LEU A 84 11.87 -1.64 -1.42
CA LEU A 84 10.68 -2.32 -1.94
C LEU A 84 10.81 -2.74 -3.40
N ARG A 85 11.84 -2.24 -4.12
CA ARG A 85 12.08 -2.63 -5.52
C ARG A 85 12.40 -4.12 -5.61
N PRO A 86 11.92 -4.83 -6.66
CA PRO A 86 12.16 -6.25 -6.83
C PRO A 86 13.63 -6.64 -6.68
N GLY A 87 13.92 -7.58 -5.79
CA GLY A 87 15.26 -8.11 -5.54
C GLY A 87 16.18 -7.25 -4.66
N PHE A 88 15.70 -6.10 -4.16
CA PHE A 88 16.43 -5.29 -3.18
C PHE A 88 15.95 -5.53 -1.74
N ARG A 89 14.88 -6.30 -1.56
CA ARG A 89 14.31 -6.61 -0.25
C ARG A 89 15.08 -7.75 0.40
N GLY A 90 15.50 -7.53 1.64
CA GLY A 90 16.07 -8.61 2.46
C GLY A 90 14.99 -9.59 2.92
N GLU A 91 15.37 -10.84 3.18
CA GLU A 91 14.45 -11.93 3.55
C GLU A 91 13.61 -11.66 4.81
N ALA A 92 14.07 -10.76 5.68
CA ALA A 92 13.39 -10.40 6.92
C ALA A 92 12.25 -9.38 6.74
N ALA A 93 12.12 -8.73 5.58
CA ALA A 93 11.10 -7.72 5.34
C ALA A 93 9.90 -8.31 4.58
N ARG A 94 8.71 -8.12 5.14
CA ARG A 94 7.43 -8.57 4.57
C ARG A 94 6.53 -7.37 4.30
N VAL A 95 5.76 -7.42 3.23
CA VAL A 95 4.72 -6.42 2.94
C VAL A 95 3.34 -7.07 3.03
N LEU A 96 2.50 -6.43 3.84
CA LEU A 96 1.08 -6.71 3.96
C LEU A 96 0.34 -5.55 3.29
N TYR A 97 -0.21 -5.76 2.10
CA TYR A 97 -0.86 -4.72 1.31
C TYR A 97 -2.38 -4.84 1.40
N VAL A 98 -3.06 -3.78 1.81
CA VAL A 98 -4.53 -3.75 1.92
C VAL A 98 -5.09 -2.77 0.89
N GLY A 99 -6.07 -3.20 0.09
CA GLY A 99 -6.69 -2.33 -0.91
C GLY A 99 -7.97 -2.93 -1.52
N ASP A 100 -8.67 -2.12 -2.31
CA ASP A 100 -9.92 -2.51 -2.97
C ASP A 100 -10.08 -1.92 -4.38
N GLY A 101 -9.37 -0.83 -4.68
CA GLY A 101 -9.46 -0.08 -5.91
C GLY A 101 -8.68 -0.70 -7.06
N SER A 102 -9.04 -0.33 -8.29
CA SER A 102 -8.30 -0.76 -9.47
C SER A 102 -6.86 -0.24 -9.45
N ASN A 103 -6.62 0.94 -8.85
CA ASN A 103 -5.29 1.53 -8.71
C ASN A 103 -4.39 0.80 -7.69
N ASP A 104 -4.91 -0.17 -6.93
CA ASP A 104 -4.15 -1.05 -6.03
C ASP A 104 -3.57 -2.29 -6.75
N PHE A 105 -3.97 -2.54 -7.99
CA PHE A 105 -3.48 -3.70 -8.74
C PHE A 105 -2.00 -3.59 -9.10
N CYS A 106 -1.53 -2.38 -9.41
CA CYS A 106 -0.14 -2.14 -9.75
C CYS A 106 0.80 -2.50 -8.59
N PRO A 107 0.63 -2.01 -7.35
CA PRO A 107 1.48 -2.44 -6.24
C PRO A 107 1.35 -3.94 -5.95
N SER A 108 0.15 -4.52 -6.11
CA SER A 108 -0.06 -5.96 -5.91
C SER A 108 0.76 -6.87 -6.85
N THR A 109 1.14 -6.37 -8.03
CA THR A 109 1.89 -7.12 -9.05
C THR A 109 3.35 -6.69 -9.20
N THR A 110 3.74 -5.55 -8.64
CA THR A 110 5.08 -4.97 -8.85
C THR A 110 5.88 -4.75 -7.56
N VAL A 111 5.20 -4.55 -6.44
CA VAL A 111 5.84 -4.34 -5.13
C VAL A 111 5.92 -5.64 -4.34
N LEU A 112 4.93 -6.53 -4.49
CA LEU A 112 4.84 -7.73 -3.67
C LEU A 112 5.67 -8.89 -4.24
N GLU A 113 6.39 -9.57 -3.36
CA GLU A 113 7.25 -10.71 -3.66
C GLU A 113 6.71 -12.00 -3.01
N ASP A 114 7.45 -13.11 -3.15
CA ASP A 114 7.07 -14.38 -2.54
C ASP A 114 6.97 -14.28 -1.00
N GLY A 115 5.85 -14.76 -0.48
CA GLY A 115 5.47 -14.70 0.93
C GLY A 115 5.07 -13.34 1.47
N ASP A 116 4.93 -12.32 0.61
CA ASP A 116 4.08 -11.16 0.93
C ASP A 116 2.59 -11.54 0.85
N ILE A 117 1.73 -10.66 1.35
CA ILE A 117 0.28 -10.87 1.33
C ILE A 117 -0.44 -9.63 0.80
N VAL A 118 -1.38 -9.84 -0.12
CA VAL A 118 -2.36 -8.83 -0.54
C VAL A 118 -3.74 -9.18 0.01
N PHE A 119 -4.40 -8.18 0.59
CA PHE A 119 -5.72 -8.27 1.17
C PHE A 119 -6.72 -7.48 0.32
N PRO A 120 -7.25 -8.05 -0.78
CA PRO A 120 -8.26 -7.39 -1.59
C PRO A 120 -9.63 -7.43 -0.92
N ARG A 121 -10.37 -6.32 -0.98
CA ARG A 121 -11.76 -6.33 -0.50
C ARG A 121 -12.66 -7.12 -1.44
N ARG A 122 -13.45 -8.04 -0.88
CA ARG A 122 -14.38 -8.90 -1.62
C ARG A 122 -15.43 -8.08 -2.37
N GLY A 123 -15.63 -8.38 -3.65
CA GLY A 123 -16.59 -7.74 -4.54
C GLY A 123 -16.07 -6.48 -5.26
N PHE A 124 -14.88 -5.98 -4.89
CA PHE A 124 -14.31 -4.75 -5.45
C PHE A 124 -13.35 -5.02 -6.62
N SER A 125 -12.91 -3.94 -7.27
CA SER A 125 -12.10 -4.00 -8.49
C SER A 125 -10.78 -4.72 -8.31
N LEU A 126 -10.10 -4.57 -7.17
CA LEU A 126 -8.82 -5.24 -6.94
C LEU A 126 -8.96 -6.76 -6.99
N GLU A 127 -9.94 -7.32 -6.27
CA GLU A 127 -10.19 -8.78 -6.26
C GLU A 127 -10.43 -9.30 -7.68
N LYS A 128 -11.31 -8.63 -8.44
CA LYS A 128 -11.64 -9.03 -9.83
C LYS A 128 -10.40 -9.01 -10.72
N ARG A 129 -9.61 -7.94 -10.64
CA ARG A 129 -8.39 -7.81 -11.45
C ARG A 129 -7.35 -8.87 -11.08
N LEU A 130 -7.18 -9.18 -9.79
CA LEU A 130 -6.25 -10.23 -9.36
C LEU A 130 -6.68 -11.62 -9.84
N ALA A 131 -7.99 -11.89 -9.89
CA ALA A 131 -8.53 -13.16 -10.40
C ALA A 131 -8.35 -13.33 -11.92
N GLU A 132 -8.21 -12.24 -12.68
CA GLU A 132 -7.96 -12.25 -14.13
C GLU A 132 -6.50 -12.51 -14.50
N VAL A 133 -5.58 -12.46 -13.53
CA VAL A 133 -4.14 -12.65 -13.78
C VAL A 133 -3.81 -14.13 -13.89
N VAL A 134 -3.14 -14.51 -14.98
CA VAL A 134 -2.55 -15.84 -15.12
C VAL A 134 -1.27 -15.90 -14.26
N VAL A 135 -1.20 -16.87 -13.36
CA VAL A 135 -0.02 -17.19 -12.54
C VAL A 135 1.21 -17.31 -13.46
N PRO A 136 2.35 -16.65 -13.17
CA PRO A 136 2.80 -16.17 -11.86
C PRO A 136 2.87 -14.64 -11.75
N ALA A 137 1.99 -13.87 -12.41
CA ALA A 137 2.10 -12.41 -12.37
C ALA A 137 1.77 -11.77 -10.99
N VAL A 138 1.30 -12.55 -10.02
CA VAL A 138 1.22 -12.16 -8.60
C VAL A 138 1.99 -13.22 -7.79
N CYS A 139 3.10 -12.83 -7.18
CA CYS A 139 3.92 -13.71 -6.33
C CYS A 139 3.42 -13.77 -4.87
N ALA A 140 2.51 -12.88 -4.49
CA ALA A 140 1.99 -12.77 -3.14
C ALA A 140 0.81 -13.72 -2.86
N THR A 141 0.63 -14.07 -1.59
CA THR A 141 -0.59 -14.74 -1.13
C THR A 141 -1.77 -13.76 -1.20
N VAL A 142 -2.88 -14.17 -1.80
CA VAL A 142 -4.09 -13.34 -1.90
C VAL A 142 -5.09 -13.78 -0.82
N VAL A 143 -5.43 -12.88 0.12
CA VAL A 143 -6.35 -13.15 1.22
C VAL A 143 -7.51 -12.14 1.22
N PRO A 144 -8.64 -12.45 0.56
CA PRO A 144 -9.75 -11.52 0.48
C PRO A 144 -10.44 -11.26 1.83
N TRP A 145 -10.93 -10.04 2.05
CA TRP A 145 -11.67 -9.65 3.26
C TRP A 145 -12.98 -8.95 2.95
N THR A 146 -13.96 -9.06 3.85
CA THR A 146 -15.28 -8.43 3.75
C THR A 146 -15.49 -7.40 4.85
N THR A 147 -15.17 -7.78 6.09
CA THR A 147 -15.32 -6.93 7.28
C THR A 147 -13.97 -6.57 7.88
N TRP A 148 -13.95 -5.55 8.75
CA TRP A 148 -12.70 -5.15 9.41
C TRP A 148 -12.20 -6.21 10.39
N GLU A 149 -13.10 -6.99 11.01
CA GLU A 149 -12.75 -8.09 11.91
C GLU A 149 -12.01 -9.22 11.18
N GLU A 150 -12.48 -9.56 9.97
CA GLU A 150 -11.79 -10.52 9.10
C GLU A 150 -10.39 -10.02 8.74
N LEU A 151 -10.30 -8.76 8.31
CA LEU A 151 -9.02 -8.14 7.96
C LEU A 151 -8.06 -8.09 9.17
N ALA A 152 -8.54 -7.64 10.33
CA ALA A 152 -7.73 -7.55 11.54
C ALA A 152 -7.20 -8.93 11.97
N SER A 153 -8.07 -9.95 11.94
CA SER A 153 -7.68 -11.33 12.25
C SER A 153 -6.63 -11.84 11.26
N ALA A 154 -6.80 -11.55 9.97
CA ALA A 154 -5.87 -11.97 8.93
C ALA A 154 -4.52 -11.24 8.98
N LEU A 155 -4.50 -9.96 9.38
CA LEU A 155 -3.26 -9.21 9.60
C LEU A 155 -2.44 -9.77 10.77
N LEU A 156 -3.10 -10.17 11.86
CA LEU A 156 -2.47 -10.79 13.02
C LEU A 156 -1.98 -12.22 12.70
N LEU A 157 -2.79 -13.02 12.00
CA LEU A 157 -2.34 -14.34 11.56
C LEU A 157 -1.19 -14.25 10.56
N GLY A 158 -1.26 -13.32 9.61
CA GLY A 158 -0.20 -13.05 8.64
C GLY A 158 1.12 -12.63 9.31
N SER A 159 1.07 -11.87 10.41
CA SER A 159 2.28 -11.56 11.20
C SER A 159 2.85 -12.77 11.94
N THR A 160 2.01 -13.70 12.40
CA THR A 160 2.48 -14.92 13.07
C THR A 160 3.07 -15.96 12.12
N GLU A 161 2.48 -16.20 10.95
CA GLU A 161 3.07 -17.12 9.95
C GLU A 161 4.42 -16.61 9.46
N ALA A 162 4.58 -15.29 9.33
CA ALA A 162 5.87 -14.67 9.06
C ALA A 162 6.90 -14.98 10.17
N ALA A 163 6.50 -14.95 11.45
CA ALA A 163 7.37 -15.25 12.60
C ALA A 163 7.84 -16.72 12.62
N LEU A 164 6.99 -17.64 12.19
CA LEU A 164 7.32 -19.06 12.12
C LEU A 164 8.31 -19.40 10.98
N ARG A 165 8.31 -18.63 9.88
CA ARG A 165 9.27 -18.84 8.79
C ARG A 165 10.63 -18.20 9.04
N GLY A 166 10.69 -17.03 9.69
CA GLY A 166 11.94 -16.35 10.03
C GLY A 166 12.78 -17.04 11.11
N SER A 167 12.18 -17.97 11.88
CA SER A 167 12.87 -18.74 12.93
C SER A 167 13.44 -20.08 12.44
N GLN A 168 13.17 -20.49 11.19
CA GLN A 168 13.69 -21.74 10.61
C GLN A 168 14.95 -21.56 9.73
N GLY A 169 15.51 -20.34 9.66
CA GLY A 169 16.67 -20.00 8.84
C GLY A 169 17.98 -19.72 9.60
N GLY A 170 18.11 -20.20 10.84
CA GLY A 170 19.31 -20.02 11.69
C GLY A 170 20.21 -21.25 11.76
#